data_AF-A0A0E0P662-F1
#
_entry.id   AF-A0A0E0P662-F1
#
_cell.length_a   1.000
_cell.length_b   1.000
_cell.length_c   1.000
_cell.angle_alpha   90.00
_cell.angle_beta   90.00
_cell.angle_gamma   90.00
#
_symmetry.space_group_name_H-M   'P 1'
#
loop_
_entity.id
_entity.type
_entity.pdbx_description
1 polymer ?
#
loop_
_entity_poly.entity_id
_entity_poly.type
_entity_poly.pdbx_seq_one_letter_code
_entity_poly.pdbx_strand_id
1 'polypeptide(L)'
;MSALQILNLAQNNLSGSIPPSLGKRFSMSNNKIEGFIPASLANASKLQWISLNNNKLVGTVPSLGSLSNLYILVLGNNYLESKDWAFLKSLSNCTRLQIVAMGGN
;
A
#
# COMPACT_ATOMS: atom_id res chain seq x y z
N MET A 1 -5.64 17.08 -6.68
CA MET A 1 -6.33 15.78 -6.87
C MET A 1 -5.96 15.25 -8.24
N SER A 2 -5.43 14.03 -8.32
CA SER A 2 -5.17 13.41 -9.62
C SER A 2 -6.49 12.91 -10.24
N ALA A 3 -6.70 13.17 -11.53
CA ALA A 3 -7.78 12.58 -12.32
C ALA A 3 -7.54 11.08 -12.59
N LEU A 4 -6.33 10.58 -12.33
CA LEU A 4 -5.94 9.20 -12.59
C LEU A 4 -6.71 8.23 -11.70
N GLN A 5 -7.53 7.37 -12.33
CA GLN A 5 -8.34 6.38 -11.63
C GLN A 5 -7.55 5.11 -11.35
N ILE A 6 -6.84 4.60 -12.35
CA ILE A 6 -6.10 3.34 -12.30
C ILE A 6 -4.69 3.59 -12.82
N LEU A 7 -3.68 3.17 -12.05
CA LEU A 7 -2.28 3.14 -12.44
C LEU A 7 -1.74 1.72 -12.26
N ASN A 8 -1.42 1.03 -13.36
CA ASN A 8 -0.82 -0.30 -13.30
C ASN A 8 0.62 -0.25 -13.83
N LEU A 9 1.58 -0.47 -12.93
CA LEU A 9 3.01 -0.52 -13.20
C LEU A 9 3.60 -1.90 -12.84
N ALA A 10 2.74 -2.92 -12.69
CA ALA A 10 3.18 -4.24 -12.26
C ALA A 10 4.12 -4.90 -13.28
N GLN A 11 4.96 -5.83 -12.82
CA GLN A 11 5.84 -6.67 -13.65
C GLN A 11 6.86 -5.87 -14.47
N ASN A 12 7.62 -5.01 -13.79
CA ASN A 12 8.69 -4.24 -14.40
C ASN A 12 9.98 -4.34 -13.58
N ASN A 13 11.01 -3.63 -14.02
CA ASN A 13 12.27 -3.47 -13.29
C ASN A 13 12.35 -2.12 -12.56
N LEU A 14 11.21 -1.49 -12.22
CA LEU A 14 11.19 -0.18 -11.57
C LEU A 14 11.81 -0.27 -10.18
N SER A 15 12.56 0.75 -9.81
CA SER A 15 13.23 0.90 -8.51
C SER A 15 12.98 2.29 -7.92
N GLY A 16 13.51 2.53 -6.73
CA GLY A 16 13.25 3.75 -5.97
C GLY A 16 12.06 3.60 -5.01
N SER A 17 11.62 4.71 -4.45
CA SER A 17 10.58 4.74 -3.41
C SER A 17 9.19 5.04 -3.95
N ILE A 18 8.18 4.67 -3.17
CA ILE A 18 6.77 4.96 -3.49
C ILE A 18 6.55 6.49 -3.38
N PRO A 19 6.07 7.17 -4.44
CA PRO A 19 5.73 8.58 -4.35
C PRO A 19 4.42 8.78 -3.55
N PRO A 20 4.21 9.97 -2.96
CA PRO A 20 3.10 10.22 -2.02
C PRO A 20 1.69 10.20 -2.64
N SER A 21 1.55 10.18 -3.98
CA SER A 21 0.25 10.17 -4.65
C SER A 21 0.35 9.47 -6.01
N LEU A 22 -0.44 8.41 -6.20
CA LEU A 22 -0.36 7.51 -7.37
C LEU A 22 -1.66 7.32 -8.15
N GLY A 23 -2.80 7.80 -7.64
CA GLY A 23 -4.13 7.58 -8.23
C GLY A 23 -5.07 6.91 -7.22
N LYS A 24 -6.30 6.58 -7.63
CA LYS A 24 -7.29 5.93 -6.73
C LYS A 24 -7.04 4.43 -6.56
N ARG A 25 -6.57 3.77 -7.60
CA ARG A 25 -6.22 2.34 -7.63
C ARG A 25 -4.85 2.22 -8.26
N PHE A 26 -3.90 1.60 -7.58
CA PHE A 26 -2.59 1.38 -8.17
C PHE A 26 -1.98 0.03 -7.81
N SER A 27 -1.21 -0.50 -8.76
CA SER A 27 -0.32 -1.63 -8.53
C SER A 27 1.09 -1.29 -9.00
N MET A 28 2.06 -1.57 -8.13
CA MET A 28 3.49 -1.61 -8.45
C MET A 28 4.06 -3.00 -8.15
N SER A 29 3.21 -4.04 -8.16
CA SER A 29 3.62 -5.39 -7.80
C SER A 29 4.68 -5.95 -8.74
N ASN A 30 5.53 -6.87 -8.26
CA ASN A 30 6.58 -7.50 -9.06
C ASN A 30 7.53 -6.46 -9.68
N ASN A 31 8.18 -5.69 -8.82
CA ASN A 31 9.18 -4.69 -9.18
C ASN A 31 10.37 -4.78 -8.21
N LYS A 32 11.25 -3.76 -8.23
CA LYS A 32 12.39 -3.60 -7.33
C LYS A 32 12.21 -2.35 -6.46
N ILE A 33 10.96 -1.98 -6.16
CA ILE A 33 10.64 -0.81 -5.31
C ILE A 33 11.17 -1.08 -3.91
N GLU A 34 11.81 -0.08 -3.32
CA GLU A 34 12.52 -0.18 -2.04
C GLU A 34 12.16 0.98 -1.11
N GLY A 35 12.65 0.91 0.13
CA GLY A 35 12.35 1.89 1.17
C GLY A 35 11.01 1.65 1.87
N PHE A 36 10.46 2.70 2.46
CA PHE A 36 9.28 2.62 3.33
C PHE A 36 7.97 2.87 2.57
N ILE A 37 6.87 2.32 3.06
CA ILE A 37 5.53 2.75 2.67
C ILE A 37 5.28 4.13 3.29
N PRO A 38 5.10 5.20 2.48
CA PRO A 38 5.03 6.54 3.01
C PRO A 38 3.70 6.78 3.74
N ALA A 39 3.76 7.34 4.95
CA ALA A 39 2.59 7.65 5.77
C ALA A 39 1.62 8.63 5.07
N SER A 40 2.11 9.44 4.14
CA SER A 40 1.29 10.34 3.31
C SER A 40 0.26 9.61 2.44
N LEU A 41 0.39 8.29 2.22
CA LEU A 41 -0.68 7.49 1.58
C LEU A 41 -2.00 7.58 2.36
N ALA A 42 -1.95 7.73 3.68
CA ALA A 42 -3.14 7.90 4.52
C ALA A 42 -3.94 9.17 4.19
N ASN A 43 -3.32 10.16 3.52
CA ASN A 43 -3.98 11.40 3.13
C ASN A 43 -4.78 11.27 1.82
N ALA A 44 -4.58 10.19 1.05
CA ALA A 44 -5.27 9.97 -0.20
C ALA A 44 -6.61 9.27 0.03
N SER A 45 -7.59 9.98 0.61
CA SER A 45 -8.91 9.46 1.03
C SER A 45 -9.76 8.79 -0.07
N LYS A 46 -9.40 8.99 -1.34
CA LYS A 46 -10.04 8.34 -2.51
C LYS A 46 -9.37 7.02 -2.91
N LEU A 47 -8.30 6.60 -2.21
CA LEU A 47 -7.65 5.32 -2.44
C LEU A 47 -8.61 4.17 -2.18
N GLN A 48 -8.51 3.18 -3.04
CA GLN A 48 -9.45 2.07 -3.16
C GLN A 48 -8.72 0.73 -3.24
N TRP A 49 -7.62 0.69 -3.99
CA TRP A 49 -6.83 -0.52 -4.21
C TRP A 49 -5.35 -0.17 -4.15
N ILE A 50 -4.61 -0.87 -3.28
CA ILE A 50 -3.15 -0.82 -3.21
C ILE A 50 -2.58 -2.23 -3.39
N SER A 51 -1.71 -2.42 -4.37
CA SER A 51 -0.94 -3.66 -4.57
C SER A 51 0.54 -3.35 -4.72
N LEU A 52 1.32 -3.80 -3.74
CA LEU A 52 2.76 -3.55 -3.61
C LEU A 52 3.56 -4.84 -3.42
N ASN A 53 2.93 -6.00 -3.61
CA ASN A 53 3.56 -7.30 -3.38
C ASN A 53 4.74 -7.59 -4.31
N ASN A 54 5.64 -8.46 -3.87
CA ASN A 54 6.85 -8.85 -4.61
C ASN A 54 7.73 -7.62 -4.92
N ASN A 55 8.17 -6.94 -3.86
CA ASN A 55 9.08 -5.79 -3.91
C ASN A 55 10.11 -5.91 -2.76
N LYS A 56 10.87 -4.84 -2.50
CA LYS A 56 11.88 -4.75 -1.45
C LYS A 56 11.52 -3.70 -0.40
N LEU A 57 10.23 -3.52 -0.12
CA LEU A 57 9.77 -2.55 0.88
C LEU A 57 10.15 -3.00 2.28
N VAL A 58 10.58 -2.07 3.12
CA VAL A 58 11.08 -2.31 4.48
C VAL A 58 10.32 -1.49 5.53
N GLY A 59 10.49 -1.86 6.80
CA GLY A 59 9.96 -1.14 7.95
C GLY A 59 8.47 -1.38 8.20
N THR A 60 7.86 -0.52 9.02
CA THR A 60 6.47 -0.73 9.47
C THR A 60 5.46 -0.13 8.49
N VAL A 61 4.34 -0.83 8.30
CA VAL A 61 3.17 -0.29 7.57
C VAL A 61 2.59 0.90 8.36
N PRO A 62 2.43 2.08 7.74
CA PRO A 62 1.84 3.24 8.42
C PRO A 62 0.36 3.00 8.75
N SER A 63 -0.19 3.82 9.64
CA SER A 63 -1.64 3.81 9.90
C SER A 63 -2.39 4.22 8.64
N LEU A 64 -3.27 3.34 8.15
CA LEU A 64 -4.07 3.55 6.94
C LEU A 64 -5.57 3.72 7.25
N GLY A 65 -5.93 3.80 8.53
CA GLY A 65 -7.33 3.83 8.99
C GLY A 65 -8.17 5.02 8.51
N SER A 66 -7.55 6.07 7.97
CA SER A 66 -8.25 7.19 7.32
C SER A 66 -8.76 6.86 5.92
N LEU A 67 -8.33 5.74 5.32
CA LEU A 67 -8.69 5.32 3.97
C LEU A 67 -10.03 4.58 3.93
N SER A 68 -11.11 5.30 4.21
CA SER A 68 -12.48 4.75 4.26
C SER A 68 -12.98 4.11 2.96
N ASN A 69 -12.32 4.40 1.82
CA ASN A 69 -12.64 3.80 0.52
C ASN A 69 -11.79 2.58 0.16
N LEU A 70 -10.76 2.26 0.95
CA LEU A 70 -9.85 1.16 0.68
C LEU A 70 -10.59 -0.17 0.83
N TYR A 71 -10.55 -1.00 -0.22
CA TYR A 71 -11.17 -2.32 -0.21
C TYR A 71 -10.18 -3.47 -0.45
N ILE A 72 -9.03 -3.19 -1.08
CA ILE A 72 -7.94 -4.16 -1.28
C ILE A 72 -6.60 -3.57 -0.85
N LEU A 73 -5.89 -4.29 0.02
CA LEU A 73 -4.52 -4.03 0.43
C LEU A 73 -3.67 -5.30 0.29
N VAL A 74 -2.73 -5.31 -0.66
CA VAL A 74 -1.83 -6.45 -0.90
C VAL A 74 -0.37 -6.01 -0.76
N LEU A 75 0.29 -6.48 0.29
CA LEU A 75 1.65 -6.11 0.68
C LEU A 75 2.59 -7.33 0.82
N GLY A 76 2.12 -8.54 0.51
CA GLY A 76 2.90 -9.78 0.69
C GLY A 76 4.23 -9.80 -0.09
N ASN A 77 5.15 -10.66 0.31
CA ASN A 77 6.47 -10.80 -0.33
C ASN A 77 7.23 -9.47 -0.41
N ASN A 78 7.46 -8.86 0.74
CA ASN A 78 8.34 -7.71 0.95
C ASN A 78 9.21 -8.02 2.19
N TYR A 79 9.79 -7.00 2.83
CA TYR A 79 10.54 -7.11 4.09
C TYR A 79 9.90 -6.21 5.16
N LEU A 80 8.57 -6.20 5.21
CA LEU A 80 7.83 -5.33 6.13
C LEU A 80 7.82 -5.92 7.53
N GLU A 81 8.08 -5.07 8.51
CA GLU A 81 8.15 -5.46 9.91
C GLU A 81 6.94 -4.92 10.69
N SER A 82 6.70 -5.52 11.85
CA SER A 82 5.72 -5.02 12.82
C SER A 82 6.43 -4.79 14.14
N LYS A 83 6.40 -3.55 14.63
CA LYS A 83 6.77 -3.24 16.03
C LYS A 83 5.62 -3.56 16.98
N ASP A 84 4.40 -3.37 16.50
CA ASP A 84 3.15 -3.68 17.18
C ASP A 84 2.02 -3.91 16.15
N TRP A 85 0.82 -4.19 16.67
CA TRP A 85 -0.39 -4.41 15.87
C TRP A 85 -1.18 -3.11 15.60
N ALA A 86 -0.59 -1.93 15.82
CA ALA A 86 -1.31 -0.65 15.70
C ALA A 86 -1.79 -0.41 14.27
N PHE A 87 -1.03 -0.83 13.25
CA PHE A 87 -1.46 -0.69 11.86
C PHE A 87 -2.68 -1.58 11.58
N LEU A 88 -2.72 -2.83 12.05
CA LEU A 88 -3.90 -3.71 11.92
C LEU A 88 -5.09 -3.11 12.63
N LYS A 89 -4.89 -2.56 13.84
CA LYS A 89 -5.95 -1.83 14.56
C LYS A 89 -6.43 -0.63 13.76
N SER A 90 -5.56 0.08 13.05
CA SER A 90 -6.00 1.18 12.19
C SER A 90 -6.87 0.70 11.03
N LEU A 91 -6.60 -0.48 10.48
CA LEU A 91 -7.35 -1.04 9.36
C LEU A 91 -8.81 -1.39 9.72
N SER A 92 -9.16 -1.55 11.01
CA SER A 92 -10.57 -1.70 11.41
C SER A 92 -11.40 -0.46 11.12
N ASN A 93 -10.77 0.72 10.94
CA ASN A 93 -11.46 1.95 10.55
C ASN A 93 -11.73 2.02 9.04
N CYS A 94 -11.09 1.17 8.24
CA CYS A 94 -11.36 1.03 6.81
C CYS A 94 -12.62 0.19 6.60
N THR A 95 -13.80 0.81 6.71
CA THR A 95 -15.10 0.10 6.71
C THR A 95 -15.44 -0.65 5.41
N ARG A 96 -14.73 -0.38 4.31
CA ARG A 96 -14.88 -1.08 3.02
C ARG A 96 -13.81 -2.13 2.77
N LEU A 97 -12.88 -2.34 3.71
CA LEU A 97 -11.76 -3.26 3.55
C LEU A 97 -12.26 -4.71 3.50
N GLN A 98 -11.95 -5.39 2.40
CA GLN A 98 -12.39 -6.77 2.16
C GLN A 98 -11.20 -7.72 2.12
N ILE A 99 -10.08 -7.29 1.54
CA ILE A 99 -8.90 -8.13 1.35
C ILE A 99 -7.68 -7.42 1.93
N VAL A 100 -7.02 -8.13 2.86
CA VAL A 100 -5.68 -7.80 3.36
C VAL A 100 -4.81 -9.03 3.17
N ALA A 101 -3.75 -8.91 2.36
CA ALA A 101 -2.80 -9.98 2.11
C ALA A 101 -1.37 -9.49 2.36
N MET A 102 -0.69 -10.10 3.34
CA MET A 102 0.64 -9.68 3.79
C MET A 102 1.60 -10.85 4.04
N GLY A 103 1.28 -12.06 3.58
CA GLY A 103 2.16 -13.23 3.74
C GLY A 103 3.50 -13.05 3.03
N GLY A 104 4.55 -13.68 3.56
CA GLY A 104 5.91 -13.62 2.99
C GLY A 104 6.65 -12.31 3.25
N ASN A 105 6.33 -11.60 4.34
CA ASN A 105 7.12 -10.47 4.85
C ASN A 105 8.05 -10.90 5.97
#